data_AF-A0A0A1TNZ7-F1
#
_entry.id   AF-A0A0A1TNZ7-F1
#
_cell.length_a   1.000
_cell.length_b   1.000
_cell.length_c   1.000
_cell.angle_alpha   90.00
_cell.angle_beta   90.00
_cell.angle_gamma   90.00
#
_symmetry.space_group_name_H-M   'P 1'
#
loop_
_entity.id
_entity.type
_entity.pdbx_description
1 polymer ?
#
loop_
_entity_poly.entity_id
_entity_poly.type
_entity_poly.pdbx_seq_one_letter_code
_entity_poly.pdbx_strand_id
1 'polypeptide(L)'
;MKFAIALTALPAALALSGKATTTRYFDGQKGACGCGPANGSNNFDWQLNIASGVYTAAGSPSLFGSGTWCGSGCGSCYKLTSTGSAPAGQGSGGEAGKSIIVMLTNLCPHEGNEKWCPASGGTNDAGMSYHFDIMAQSQVFGDNPIVDFESIACPSQATTDFKTCQCASS
;
A
#
# COMPACT_ATOMS: atom_id res chain seq x y z
N MET A 1 28.95 27.06 34.90
CA MET A 1 29.09 26.37 33.60
C MET A 1 27.73 26.39 32.92
N LYS A 2 27.59 27.06 31.77
CA LYS A 2 26.33 27.14 31.02
C LYS A 2 26.27 25.92 30.09
N PHE A 3 25.35 24.99 30.35
CA PHE A 3 25.07 23.89 29.42
C PHE A 3 24.21 24.43 28.27
N ALA A 4 24.79 24.50 27.07
CA ALA A 4 24.05 24.74 25.85
C ALA A 4 23.43 23.41 25.41
N ILE A 5 22.10 23.33 25.42
CA ILE A 5 21.35 22.21 24.82
C ILE A 5 21.34 22.46 23.31
N ALA A 6 22.13 21.69 22.57
CA ALA A 6 22.06 21.64 21.12
C ALA A 6 20.80 20.85 20.73
N LEU A 7 19.76 21.53 20.25
CA LEU A 7 18.62 20.90 19.59
C LEU A 7 19.09 20.41 18.21
N THR A 8 19.41 19.12 18.08
CA THR A 8 19.59 18.50 16.77
C THR A 8 18.22 18.33 16.13
N ALA A 9 17.90 19.18 15.16
CA ALA A 9 16.73 18.98 14.30
C ALA A 9 16.93 17.68 13.51
N LEU A 10 16.12 16.66 13.78
CA LEU A 10 16.06 15.47 12.92
C LEU A 10 15.52 15.89 11.54
N PRO A 11 16.12 15.42 10.44
CA PRO A 11 15.53 15.63 9.12
C PRO A 11 14.15 14.97 9.11
N ALA A 12 13.11 15.77 8.86
CA ALA A 12 11.80 15.23 8.55
C ALA A 12 11.94 14.40 7.27
N ALA A 13 11.79 13.08 7.39
CA ALA A 13 11.67 12.21 6.22
C ALA A 13 10.55 12.79 5.35
N LEU A 14 10.86 13.12 4.09
CA LEU A 14 9.85 13.62 3.15
C LEU A 14 8.79 12.54 2.98
N ALA A 15 7.56 12.82 3.40
CA ALA A 15 6.44 11.90 3.23
C ALA A 15 6.22 11.67 1.72
N LEU A 16 6.27 10.40 1.30
CA LEU A 16 6.05 10.03 -0.09
C LEU A 16 4.61 10.37 -0.49
N SER A 17 4.44 11.07 -1.61
CA SER A 17 3.13 11.42 -2.16
C SER A 17 3.19 11.46 -3.68
N GLY A 18 2.05 11.36 -4.34
CA GLY A 18 1.95 11.42 -5.79
C GLY A 18 0.62 10.94 -6.33
N LYS A 19 0.62 10.56 -7.61
CA LYS A 19 -0.52 9.87 -8.25
C LYS A 19 -0.20 8.40 -8.44
N ALA A 20 -1.21 7.56 -8.31
CA ALA A 20 -1.11 6.13 -8.51
C ALA A 20 -2.34 5.58 -9.24
N THR A 21 -2.15 4.46 -9.91
CA THR A 21 -3.28 3.62 -10.33
C THR A 21 -3.66 2.66 -9.21
N THR A 22 -4.89 2.17 -9.24
CA THR A 22 -5.35 1.11 -8.35
C THR A 22 -5.98 -0.03 -9.15
N THR A 23 -5.86 -1.24 -8.62
CA THR A 23 -6.73 -2.36 -8.98
C THR A 23 -7.26 -3.01 -7.71
N ARG A 24 -8.01 -4.11 -7.87
CA ARG A 24 -8.48 -4.96 -6.79
C ARG A 24 -8.03 -6.38 -7.07
N TYR A 25 -7.51 -7.04 -6.03
CA TYR A 25 -7.23 -8.47 -6.06
C TYR A 25 -7.79 -9.18 -4.82
N PHE A 26 -7.91 -10.50 -4.94
CA PHE A 26 -8.14 -11.39 -3.83
C PHE A 26 -7.59 -12.78 -4.16
N ASP A 27 -6.59 -13.22 -3.41
CA ASP A 27 -5.94 -14.53 -3.58
C ASP A 27 -5.99 -15.42 -2.32
N GLY A 28 -6.40 -14.87 -1.17
CA GLY A 28 -6.42 -15.56 0.13
C GLY A 28 -5.03 -15.90 0.68
N GLN A 29 -3.97 -15.26 0.17
CA GLN A 29 -2.60 -15.60 0.53
C GLN A 29 -2.02 -14.71 1.64
N LYS A 30 -1.06 -15.27 2.37
CA LYS A 30 -0.27 -14.62 3.43
C LYS A 30 0.31 -13.26 3.01
N GLY A 31 0.71 -13.15 1.74
CA GLY A 31 1.36 -11.98 1.19
C GLY A 31 2.85 -11.87 1.57
N ALA A 32 3.57 -11.05 0.81
CA ALA A 32 5.01 -10.87 0.89
C ALA A 32 5.51 -10.15 2.17
N CYS A 33 4.61 -9.59 2.98
CA CYS A 33 4.94 -9.06 4.31
C CYS A 33 4.70 -10.08 5.44
N GLY A 34 4.37 -11.32 5.11
CA GLY A 34 4.25 -12.41 6.09
C GLY A 34 3.08 -12.25 7.05
N CYS A 35 1.96 -11.68 6.60
CA CYS A 35 0.78 -11.41 7.42
C CYS A 35 -0.17 -12.61 7.48
N GLY A 36 0.34 -13.73 7.99
CA GLY A 36 -0.40 -14.97 8.16
C GLY A 36 0.30 -15.90 9.16
N PRO A 37 -0.29 -17.06 9.49
CA PRO A 37 0.29 -18.00 10.44
C PRO A 37 1.72 -18.38 10.06
N ALA A 38 2.59 -18.64 11.04
CA ALA A 38 4.01 -18.91 10.78
C ALA A 38 4.21 -20.04 9.75
N ASN A 39 3.38 -21.08 9.84
CA ASN A 39 3.33 -22.19 8.90
C ASN A 39 2.14 -22.05 7.94
N GLY A 40 2.35 -22.35 6.66
CA GLY A 40 1.32 -22.30 5.62
C GLY A 40 1.28 -20.98 4.84
N SER A 41 0.34 -20.88 3.91
CA SER A 41 0.21 -19.79 2.95
C SER A 41 -1.04 -18.92 3.13
N ASN A 42 -1.84 -19.17 4.16
CA ASN A 42 -3.10 -18.45 4.39
C ASN A 42 -2.85 -17.05 4.98
N ASN A 43 -3.69 -16.08 4.62
CA ASN A 43 -3.75 -14.77 5.27
C ASN A 43 -4.34 -14.84 6.69
N PHE A 44 -4.03 -13.86 7.52
CA PHE A 44 -4.88 -13.54 8.68
C PHE A 44 -6.19 -12.89 8.23
N ASP A 45 -7.28 -13.14 8.96
CA ASP A 45 -8.62 -12.63 8.64
C ASP A 45 -8.67 -11.10 8.58
N TRP A 46 -7.91 -10.41 9.44
CA TRP A 46 -7.88 -8.95 9.50
C TRP A 46 -7.39 -8.32 8.19
N GLN A 47 -6.66 -9.05 7.33
CA GLN A 47 -6.19 -8.48 6.05
C GLN A 47 -7.35 -8.01 5.15
N LEU A 48 -8.55 -8.58 5.30
CA LEU A 48 -9.76 -8.17 4.58
C LEU A 48 -10.62 -7.15 5.34
N ASN A 49 -10.34 -6.93 6.62
CA ASN A 49 -11.18 -6.12 7.49
C ASN A 49 -10.41 -5.59 8.71
N ILE A 50 -9.46 -4.67 8.46
CA ILE A 50 -8.73 -3.98 9.55
C ILE A 50 -9.72 -3.11 10.34
N ALA A 51 -10.37 -2.19 9.64
CA ALA A 51 -11.37 -1.28 10.17
C ALA A 51 -12.18 -0.66 9.02
N SER A 52 -13.30 -0.01 9.33
CA SER A 52 -14.06 0.74 8.32
C SER A 52 -13.18 1.80 7.64
N GLY A 53 -13.06 1.71 6.30
CA GLY A 53 -12.24 2.62 5.50
C GLY A 53 -10.72 2.35 5.54
N VAL A 54 -10.28 1.27 6.19
CA VAL A 54 -8.88 0.85 6.29
C VAL A 54 -8.72 -0.56 5.72
N TYR A 55 -7.87 -0.68 4.70
CA TYR A 55 -7.68 -1.90 3.92
C TYR A 55 -6.21 -2.30 3.86
N THR A 56 -5.93 -3.48 3.33
CA THR A 56 -4.57 -3.87 2.92
C THR A 56 -4.39 -3.74 1.41
N ALA A 57 -3.14 -3.62 0.98
CA ALA A 57 -2.80 -3.57 -0.44
C ALA A 57 -1.47 -4.28 -0.73
N ALA A 58 -1.36 -4.76 -1.97
CA ALA A 58 -0.10 -5.11 -2.58
C ALA A 58 0.48 -3.88 -3.29
N GLY A 59 1.68 -3.45 -2.88
CA GLY A 59 2.34 -2.28 -3.48
C GLY A 59 3.20 -2.67 -4.68
N SER A 60 3.28 -1.80 -5.70
CA SER A 60 4.29 -1.94 -6.75
C SER A 60 5.72 -1.93 -6.18
N PRO A 61 6.75 -2.41 -6.91
CA PRO A 61 8.13 -2.46 -6.44
C PRO A 61 8.66 -1.17 -5.79
N SER A 62 8.33 0.01 -6.31
CA SER A 62 8.75 1.28 -5.71
C SER A 62 8.07 1.62 -4.38
N LEU A 63 6.93 1.00 -4.07
CA LEU A 63 6.25 1.09 -2.78
C LEU A 63 6.69 -0.02 -1.83
N PHE A 64 6.77 -1.26 -2.33
CA PHE A 64 7.13 -2.43 -1.53
C PHE A 64 8.60 -2.40 -1.07
N GLY A 65 9.52 -1.93 -1.92
CA GLY A 65 10.96 -1.99 -1.68
C GLY A 65 11.63 -3.12 -2.45
N SER A 66 12.93 -3.34 -2.19
CA SER A 66 13.71 -4.39 -2.85
C SER A 66 13.32 -5.80 -2.39
N GLY A 67 13.56 -6.80 -3.26
CA GLY A 67 13.26 -8.19 -2.99
C GLY A 67 11.79 -8.56 -3.19
N THR A 68 11.43 -9.79 -2.81
CA THR A 68 10.07 -10.34 -2.93
C THR A 68 9.45 -10.73 -1.58
N TRP A 69 10.15 -10.44 -0.48
CA TRP A 69 9.76 -10.80 0.87
C TRP A 69 10.31 -9.78 1.87
N CYS A 70 9.46 -9.33 2.81
CA CYS A 70 9.80 -8.30 3.80
C CYS A 70 10.45 -7.04 3.19
N GLY A 71 9.87 -6.53 2.11
CA GLY A 71 10.31 -5.27 1.53
C GLY A 71 10.20 -4.12 2.53
N SER A 72 11.04 -3.10 2.38
CA SER A 72 11.13 -1.96 3.31
C SER A 72 9.83 -1.16 3.45
N GLY A 73 8.89 -1.30 2.52
CA GLY A 73 7.58 -0.68 2.56
C GLY A 73 6.51 -1.47 3.34
N CYS A 74 6.80 -2.71 3.74
CA CYS A 74 5.87 -3.52 4.53
C CYS A 74 5.41 -2.79 5.79
N GLY A 75 4.09 -2.77 6.02
CA GLY A 75 3.48 -2.08 7.17
C GLY A 75 3.37 -0.56 7.01
N SER A 76 3.82 0.02 5.89
CA SER A 76 3.59 1.44 5.60
C SER A 76 2.14 1.70 5.23
N CYS A 77 1.58 2.82 5.69
CA CYS A 77 0.23 3.24 5.37
C CYS A 77 0.19 4.45 4.45
N TYR A 78 -0.81 4.43 3.58
CA TYR A 78 -1.07 5.50 2.62
C TYR A 78 -2.54 5.87 2.64
N LYS A 79 -2.83 7.16 2.58
CA LYS A 79 -4.17 7.64 2.28
C LYS A 79 -4.31 7.74 0.77
N LEU A 80 -5.34 7.11 0.21
CA LEU A 80 -5.66 7.15 -1.20
C LEU A 80 -6.93 7.98 -1.40
N THR A 81 -6.85 9.02 -2.21
CA THR A 81 -7.97 9.91 -2.53
C THR A 81 -8.31 9.77 -4.00
N SER A 82 -9.52 9.31 -4.32
CA SER A 82 -9.98 9.15 -5.70
C SER A 82 -10.00 10.50 -6.44
N THR A 83 -9.48 10.51 -7.66
CA THR A 83 -9.53 11.67 -8.56
C THR A 83 -10.86 11.79 -9.31
N GLY A 84 -11.74 10.79 -9.22
CA GLY A 84 -12.95 10.71 -10.04
C GLY A 84 -12.77 9.96 -11.37
N SER A 85 -11.54 9.58 -11.72
CA SER A 85 -11.20 8.99 -13.02
C SER A 85 -10.59 7.59 -12.89
N ALA A 86 -10.53 6.85 -13.99
CA ALA A 86 -9.80 5.60 -14.13
C ALA A 86 -8.96 5.62 -15.42
N PRO A 87 -7.95 4.75 -15.56
CA PRO A 87 -7.22 4.60 -16.81
C PRO A 87 -8.14 4.19 -17.97
N ALA A 88 -7.86 4.67 -19.17
CA ALA A 88 -8.75 4.55 -20.32
C ALA A 88 -9.14 3.08 -20.60
N GLY A 89 -10.45 2.79 -20.52
CA GLY A 89 -10.99 1.46 -20.77
C GLY A 89 -10.67 0.41 -19.70
N GLN A 90 -10.18 0.83 -18.52
CA GLN A 90 -9.77 -0.07 -17.44
C GLN A 90 -10.56 0.14 -16.14
N GLY A 91 -11.71 0.81 -16.21
CA GLY A 91 -12.62 1.00 -15.09
C GLY A 91 -13.48 2.25 -15.25
N SER A 92 -14.38 2.47 -14.30
CA SER A 92 -15.24 3.67 -14.24
C SER A 92 -14.75 4.76 -13.28
N GLY A 93 -13.68 4.52 -12.53
CA GLY A 93 -13.21 5.42 -11.48
C GLY A 93 -14.02 5.28 -10.18
N GLY A 94 -13.89 6.27 -9.30
CA GLY A 94 -14.62 6.33 -8.03
C GLY A 94 -15.19 7.73 -7.80
N GLU A 95 -15.83 7.94 -6.66
CA GLU A 95 -16.29 9.27 -6.27
C GLU A 95 -15.08 10.20 -6.03
N ALA A 96 -15.02 11.35 -6.70
CA ALA A 96 -13.91 12.29 -6.55
C ALA A 96 -13.82 12.82 -5.11
N GLY A 97 -12.62 12.85 -4.53
CA GLY A 97 -12.38 13.28 -3.15
C GLY A 97 -12.65 12.21 -2.09
N LYS A 98 -13.32 11.10 -2.43
CA LYS A 98 -13.49 9.98 -1.52
C LYS A 98 -12.15 9.35 -1.18
N SER A 99 -11.91 9.12 0.11
CA SER A 99 -10.64 8.61 0.62
C SER A 99 -10.78 7.27 1.33
N ILE A 100 -9.74 6.44 1.22
CA ILE A 100 -9.52 5.26 2.06
C ILE A 100 -8.07 5.27 2.57
N ILE A 101 -7.77 4.42 3.54
CA ILE A 101 -6.40 4.14 3.97
C ILE A 101 -6.05 2.71 3.55
N VAL A 102 -4.84 2.51 3.05
CA VAL A 102 -4.29 1.18 2.77
C VAL A 102 -2.99 0.98 3.56
N MET A 103 -2.78 -0.24 4.05
CA MET A 103 -1.50 -0.69 4.60
C MET A 103 -0.87 -1.72 3.65
N LEU A 104 0.42 -1.57 3.36
CA LEU A 104 1.12 -2.54 2.50
C LEU A 104 1.38 -3.84 3.26
N THR A 105 0.77 -4.93 2.80
CA THR A 105 0.97 -6.29 3.36
C THR A 105 1.46 -7.30 2.32
N ASN A 106 1.56 -6.88 1.06
CA ASN A 106 1.97 -7.73 -0.04
C ASN A 106 2.74 -6.95 -1.12
N LEU A 107 3.31 -7.67 -2.07
CA LEU A 107 3.97 -7.16 -3.26
C LEU A 107 3.07 -7.42 -4.47
N CYS A 108 2.85 -6.41 -5.29
CA CYS A 108 2.43 -6.61 -6.67
C CYS A 108 3.69 -6.64 -7.55
N PRO A 109 4.19 -7.81 -7.96
CA PRO A 109 5.43 -7.89 -8.72
C PRO A 109 5.25 -7.32 -10.12
N HIS A 110 6.31 -6.75 -10.68
CA HIS A 110 6.28 -6.27 -12.07
C HIS A 110 6.03 -7.41 -13.05
N GLU A 111 6.77 -8.52 -12.89
CA GLU A 111 6.63 -9.70 -13.74
C GLU A 111 5.21 -10.27 -13.64
N GLY A 112 4.55 -10.38 -14.80
CA GLY A 112 3.17 -10.84 -14.93
C GLY A 112 2.10 -9.77 -14.62
N ASN A 113 2.48 -8.58 -14.15
CA ASN A 113 1.57 -7.46 -13.89
C ASN A 113 2.08 -6.14 -14.51
N GLU A 114 2.84 -6.21 -15.60
CA GLU A 114 3.58 -5.08 -16.18
C GLU A 114 2.68 -3.90 -16.51
N LYS A 115 1.46 -4.20 -16.96
CA LYS A 115 0.40 -3.22 -17.26
C LYS A 115 0.08 -2.31 -16.08
N TRP A 116 0.18 -2.83 -14.85
CA TRP A 116 -0.28 -2.17 -13.63
C TRP A 116 0.86 -1.84 -12.69
N CYS A 117 1.73 -2.80 -12.40
CA CYS A 117 2.77 -2.70 -11.41
C CYS A 117 4.10 -2.42 -12.10
N PRO A 118 4.55 -1.15 -12.11
CA PRO A 118 5.78 -0.79 -12.80
C PRO A 118 7.01 -1.38 -12.11
N ALA A 119 8.05 -1.70 -12.88
CA ALA A 119 9.37 -1.93 -12.32
C ALA A 119 9.84 -0.70 -11.53
N SER A 120 10.73 -0.90 -10.55
CA SER A 120 11.18 0.21 -9.70
C SER A 120 11.82 1.32 -10.53
N GLY A 121 11.36 2.56 -10.37
CA GLY A 121 11.80 3.72 -11.15
C GLY A 121 11.18 3.85 -12.54
N GLY A 122 10.30 2.93 -12.95
CA GLY A 122 9.57 2.96 -14.22
C GLY A 122 8.16 3.57 -14.10
N THR A 123 7.37 3.37 -15.15
CA THR A 123 5.93 3.69 -15.21
C THR A 123 5.16 2.52 -15.82
N ASN A 124 3.91 2.37 -15.44
CA ASN A 124 3.00 1.40 -16.03
C ASN A 124 2.36 1.93 -17.33
N ASP A 125 1.47 1.15 -17.95
CA ASP A 125 0.81 1.52 -19.21
C ASP A 125 -0.05 2.80 -19.12
N ALA A 126 -0.47 3.16 -17.90
CA ALA A 126 -1.19 4.39 -17.62
C ALA A 126 -0.26 5.58 -17.30
N GLY A 127 1.06 5.40 -17.41
CA GLY A 127 2.07 6.44 -17.15
C GLY A 127 2.32 6.73 -15.67
N MET A 128 1.88 5.86 -14.75
CA MET A 128 2.04 6.05 -13.31
C MET A 128 3.22 5.24 -12.77
N SER A 129 4.04 5.86 -11.90
CA SER A 129 5.17 5.20 -11.24
C SER A 129 4.78 4.34 -10.04
N TYR A 130 3.53 4.42 -9.60
CA TYR A 130 3.04 3.74 -8.41
C TYR A 130 1.71 3.02 -8.70
N HIS A 131 1.54 1.87 -8.06
CA HIS A 131 0.33 1.09 -8.12
C HIS A 131 0.00 0.49 -6.75
N PHE A 132 -1.27 0.58 -6.36
CA PHE A 132 -1.81 -0.11 -5.20
C PHE A 132 -2.87 -1.11 -5.67
N ASP A 133 -2.57 -2.39 -5.53
CA ASP A 133 -3.55 -3.44 -5.78
C ASP A 133 -4.25 -3.76 -4.45
N ILE A 134 -5.51 -3.38 -4.32
CA ILE A 134 -6.22 -3.36 -3.03
C ILE A 134 -6.81 -4.74 -2.76
N MET A 135 -6.49 -5.31 -1.59
CA MET A 135 -7.00 -6.63 -1.22
C MET A 135 -8.46 -6.51 -0.80
N ALA A 136 -9.38 -6.94 -1.68
CA ALA A 136 -10.80 -6.93 -1.40
C ALA A 136 -11.57 -7.91 -2.30
N GLN A 137 -12.65 -8.47 -1.76
CA GLN A 137 -13.53 -9.37 -2.53
C GLN A 137 -14.49 -8.61 -3.47
N SER A 138 -14.69 -7.32 -3.22
CA SER A 138 -15.52 -6.42 -4.03
C SER A 138 -14.89 -5.02 -4.11
N GLN A 139 -15.39 -4.17 -5.01
CA GLN A 139 -14.97 -2.77 -5.06
C GLN A 139 -15.17 -2.09 -3.70
N VAL A 140 -14.19 -1.31 -3.25
CA VAL A 140 -14.20 -0.67 -1.92
C VAL A 140 -14.48 0.83 -1.98
N PHE A 141 -14.00 1.54 -3.00
CA PHE A 141 -14.24 2.98 -3.18
C PHE A 141 -14.29 3.44 -4.65
N GLY A 142 -14.46 2.50 -5.58
CA GLY A 142 -14.54 2.75 -7.01
C GLY A 142 -14.06 1.55 -7.82
N ASP A 143 -14.16 1.67 -9.14
CA ASP A 143 -13.64 0.72 -10.11
C ASP A 143 -12.32 1.23 -10.70
N ASN A 144 -11.21 0.71 -10.18
CA ASN A 144 -9.84 1.09 -10.54
C ASN A 144 -9.60 2.62 -10.59
N PRO A 145 -9.98 3.37 -9.54
CA PRO A 145 -9.75 4.81 -9.52
C PRO A 145 -8.25 5.13 -9.64
N ILE A 146 -7.92 6.15 -10.43
CA ILE A 146 -6.68 6.90 -10.28
C ILE A 146 -6.78 7.70 -8.99
N VAL A 147 -5.75 7.62 -8.16
CA VAL A 147 -5.72 8.26 -6.84
C VAL A 147 -4.58 9.25 -6.72
N ASP A 148 -4.83 10.30 -5.95
CA ASP A 148 -3.78 11.02 -5.24
C ASP A 148 -3.47 10.25 -3.95
N PHE A 149 -2.20 10.05 -3.63
CA PHE A 149 -1.78 9.35 -2.42
C PHE A 149 -0.76 10.14 -1.61
N GLU A 150 -0.77 9.88 -0.31
CA GLU A 150 0.20 10.40 0.65
C GLU A 150 0.51 9.33 1.69
N SER A 151 1.79 9.20 2.05
CA SER A 151 2.25 8.40 3.18
C SER A 151 1.77 9.03 4.48
N ILE A 152 1.20 8.21 5.36
CA ILE A 152 0.64 8.66 6.64
C ILE A 152 1.10 7.75 7.78
N ALA A 153 0.96 8.22 9.01
CA ALA A 153 1.00 7.34 10.17
C ALA A 153 -0.13 6.31 10.07
N CYS A 154 0.18 5.04 10.29
CA CYS A 154 -0.84 3.99 10.31
C CYS A 154 -1.84 4.19 11.45
N PRO A 155 -3.14 3.93 11.22
CA PRO A 155 -4.11 3.79 12.30
C PRO A 155 -3.65 2.77 13.34
N SER A 156 -4.06 2.97 14.60
CA SER A 156 -3.63 2.12 15.72
C SER A 156 -3.95 0.63 15.52
N GLN A 157 -5.10 0.32 14.91
CA GLN A 157 -5.49 -1.05 14.62
C GLN A 157 -4.56 -1.68 13.57
N ALA A 158 -4.33 -1.01 12.44
CA ALA A 158 -3.39 -1.47 11.41
C ALA A 158 -1.98 -1.71 11.98
N THR A 159 -1.52 -0.81 12.86
CA THR A 159 -0.22 -0.97 13.55
C THR A 159 -0.20 -2.20 14.47
N THR A 160 -1.32 -2.47 15.16
CA THR A 160 -1.44 -3.63 16.06
C THR A 160 -1.49 -4.93 15.25
N ASP A 161 -2.24 -4.95 14.17
CA ASP A 161 -2.37 -6.09 13.27
C ASP A 161 -1.04 -6.40 12.59
N PHE A 162 -0.33 -5.38 12.08
CA PHE A 162 0.96 -5.58 11.42
C PHE A 162 2.01 -6.20 12.33
N LYS A 163 1.99 -5.93 13.64
CA LYS A 163 2.90 -6.56 14.61
C LYS A 163 2.78 -8.10 14.68
N THR A 164 1.68 -8.65 14.17
CA THR A 164 1.49 -10.10 14.07
C THR A 164 2.16 -10.71 12.83
N CYS A 165 2.55 -9.88 11.85
CA CYS A 165 3.21 -10.32 10.64
C CYS A 165 4.68 -10.67 10.89
N GLN A 166 5.20 -11.62 10.12
CA GLN A 166 6.60 -12.08 10.23
C GLN A 166 7.60 -10.95 9.95
N CYS A 167 7.25 -10.01 9.05
CA CYS A 167 8.13 -8.92 8.66
C CYS A 167 8.13 -7.72 9.63
N ALA A 168 7.34 -7.74 10.69
CA ALA A 168 7.23 -6.60 11.62
C ALA A 168 8.51 -6.30 12.41
N SER A 169 9.43 -7.26 12.46
CA SER A 169 10.73 -7.15 13.12
C SER A 169 11.91 -7.35 12.16
N SER A 170 11.67 -7.27 10.86
CA SER A 170 12.70 -7.42 9.81
C SER A 170 13.50 -6.15 9.56
#